data_AF-A0A355S3W9-F1
#
_entry.id   AF-A0A355S3W9-F1
#
_cell.length_a   1.000
_cell.length_b   1.000
_cell.length_c   1.000
_cell.angle_alpha   90.00
_cell.angle_beta   90.00
_cell.angle_gamma   90.00
#
_symmetry.space_group_name_H-M   'P 1'
#
loop_
_entity.id
_entity.type
_entity.pdbx_description
1 polymer ?
#
loop_
_entity_poly.entity_id
_entity_poly.type
_entity_poly.pdbx_seq_one_letter_code
_entity_poly.pdbx_strand_id
1 'polypeptide(L)'
;RYRAGLMFSGLIIFLGAFLGLLFLVATGSIIFFKQLSEANDDKDRYKILRNIGVTKKEIRISISKQIFVVFALPLGVGIMHSLVASTLLSKMIKIDLTLPIILTVSAYSAIYMIYYFLTASSYYNIVNANGKYS
;
A
#
# COMPACT_ATOMS: atom_id res chain seq x y z
N ARG A 1 -20.63 -35.14 -12.37
CA ARG A 1 -20.92 -34.27 -11.20
C ARG A 1 -19.64 -33.80 -10.50
N TYR A 2 -18.66 -34.66 -10.21
CA TYR A 2 -17.38 -34.27 -9.56
C TYR A 2 -16.51 -33.27 -10.38
N ARG A 3 -16.37 -33.47 -11.70
CA ARG A 3 -15.59 -32.58 -12.59
C ARG A 3 -16.14 -31.14 -12.65
N ALA A 4 -17.46 -30.99 -12.59
CA ALA A 4 -18.11 -29.67 -12.57
C ALA A 4 -17.86 -28.92 -11.25
N GLY A 5 -17.87 -29.63 -10.11
CA GLY A 5 -17.52 -29.06 -8.80
C GLY A 5 -16.05 -28.60 -8.72
N LEU A 6 -15.13 -29.39 -9.28
CA LEU A 6 -13.70 -29.01 -9.36
C LEU A 6 -13.48 -27.76 -10.24
N MET A 7 -14.15 -27.69 -11.39
CA MET A 7 -14.08 -26.50 -12.26
C MET A 7 -14.62 -25.24 -11.57
N PHE A 8 -15.75 -25.35 -10.87
CA PHE A 8 -16.34 -24.21 -10.16
C PHE A 8 -15.46 -23.74 -8.99
N SER A 9 -14.91 -24.66 -8.20
CA SER A 9 -13.97 -24.33 -7.11
C SER A 9 -12.70 -23.63 -7.65
N GLY A 10 -12.12 -24.17 -8.72
CA GLY A 10 -10.96 -23.56 -9.37
C GLY A 10 -11.25 -22.14 -9.89
N LEU A 11 -12.43 -21.91 -10.46
CA LEU A 11 -12.87 -20.59 -10.91
C LEU A 11 -13.01 -19.61 -9.74
N ILE A 12 -13.60 -20.02 -8.61
CA ILE A 12 -13.73 -19.17 -7.41
C ILE A 12 -12.36 -18.77 -6.87
N ILE A 13 -11.43 -19.73 -6.74
CA ILE A 13 -10.09 -19.46 -6.24
C ILE A 13 -9.35 -18.50 -7.18
N PHE A 14 -9.44 -18.72 -8.50
CA PHE A 14 -8.85 -17.83 -9.49
C PHE A 14 -9.42 -16.42 -9.41
N LEU A 15 -10.76 -16.27 -9.40
CA LEU A 15 -11.40 -14.96 -9.32
C LEU A 15 -11.05 -14.25 -8.01
N GLY A 16 -11.05 -14.95 -6.88
CA GLY A 16 -10.68 -14.40 -5.58
C GLY A 16 -9.23 -13.89 -5.57
N ALA A 17 -8.29 -14.69 -6.06
CA ALA A 17 -6.88 -14.30 -6.14
C ALA A 17 -6.65 -13.14 -7.14
N PHE A 18 -7.27 -13.20 -8.32
CA PHE A 18 -7.15 -12.16 -9.34
C PHE A 18 -7.75 -10.84 -8.88
N LEU A 19 -8.96 -10.83 -8.32
CA LEU A 19 -9.58 -9.62 -7.77
C LEU A 19 -8.76 -9.07 -6.61
N GLY A 20 -8.25 -9.94 -5.72
CA GLY A 20 -7.38 -9.51 -4.62
C GLY A 20 -6.13 -8.78 -5.11
N LEU A 21 -5.45 -9.33 -6.12
CA LEU A 21 -4.30 -8.69 -6.76
C LEU A 21 -4.69 -7.39 -7.49
N LEU A 22 -5.82 -7.40 -8.20
CA LEU A 22 -6.31 -6.22 -8.93
C LEU A 22 -6.60 -5.06 -7.98
N PHE A 23 -7.34 -5.30 -6.90
CA PHE A 23 -7.63 -4.27 -5.90
C PHE A 23 -6.37 -3.78 -5.19
N LEU A 24 -5.42 -4.68 -4.94
CA LEU A 24 -4.12 -4.33 -4.37
C LEU A 24 -3.35 -3.35 -5.26
N VAL A 25 -3.17 -3.70 -6.54
CA VAL A 25 -2.49 -2.86 -7.53
C VAL A 25 -3.24 -1.55 -7.75
N ALA A 26 -4.56 -1.60 -7.87
CA ALA A 26 -5.39 -0.41 -8.05
C ALA A 26 -5.25 0.55 -6.86
N THR A 27 -5.38 0.06 -5.63
CA THR A 27 -5.26 0.90 -4.42
C THR A 27 -3.86 1.50 -4.29
N GLY A 28 -2.82 0.69 -4.49
CA GLY A 28 -1.43 1.18 -4.47
C GLY A 28 -1.19 2.26 -5.52
N SER A 29 -1.70 2.06 -6.74
CA SER A 29 -1.60 3.03 -7.84
C SER A 29 -2.35 4.33 -7.55
N ILE A 30 -3.57 4.24 -7.02
CA ILE A 30 -4.39 5.41 -6.65
C ILE A 30 -3.65 6.25 -5.61
N ILE A 31 -3.12 5.63 -4.56
CA ILE A 31 -2.37 6.35 -3.52
C ILE A 31 -1.08 6.94 -4.11
N PHE A 32 -0.34 6.18 -4.93
CA PHE A 32 0.87 6.67 -5.59
C PHE A 32 0.59 7.93 -6.42
N PHE A 33 -0.40 7.90 -7.30
CA PHE A 33 -0.73 9.05 -8.15
C PHE A 33 -1.26 10.24 -7.34
N LYS A 34 -2.09 9.98 -6.33
CA LYS A 34 -2.58 11.03 -5.42
C LYS A 34 -1.41 11.74 -4.74
N GLN A 35 -0.48 10.98 -4.17
CA GLN A 35 0.71 11.53 -3.51
C GLN A 35 1.63 12.27 -4.47
N LEU A 36 1.74 11.81 -5.72
CA LEU A 36 2.49 12.51 -6.75
C LEU A 36 1.86 13.87 -7.10
N SER A 37 0.53 13.95 -7.14
CA SER A 37 -0.19 15.21 -7.34
C SER A 37 0.08 16.16 -6.18
N GLU A 38 -0.11 15.69 -4.93
CA GLU A 38 0.18 16.47 -3.72
C GLU A 38 1.64 16.96 -3.68
N ALA A 39 2.60 16.13 -4.11
CA ALA A 39 4.01 16.52 -4.21
C ALA A 39 4.25 17.69 -5.17
N ASN A 40 3.49 17.77 -6.27
CA ASN A 40 3.62 18.86 -7.23
C ASN A 40 3.05 20.16 -6.64
N ASP A 41 1.92 20.08 -5.94
CA ASP A 41 1.27 21.23 -5.29
C ASP A 41 2.12 21.75 -4.12
N ASP A 42 2.77 20.86 -3.36
CA ASP A 42 3.60 21.23 -2.20
C ASP A 42 5.00 21.77 -2.55
N LYS A 43 5.42 21.76 -3.84
CA LYS A 43 6.78 22.19 -4.26
C LYS A 43 7.19 23.56 -3.72
N ASP A 44 6.33 24.55 -3.90
CA ASP A 44 6.62 25.94 -3.51
C ASP A 44 6.64 26.10 -2.00
N ARG A 45 5.77 25.39 -1.29
CA ARG A 45 5.76 25.35 0.17
C ARG A 45 7.07 24.78 0.73
N TYR A 46 7.57 23.67 0.18
CA TYR A 46 8.87 23.13 0.58
C TYR A 46 10.05 24.00 0.14
N LYS A 47 9.90 24.85 -0.88
CA LYS A 47 10.90 25.90 -1.21
C LYS A 47 10.95 26.98 -0.12
N ILE A 48 9.80 27.46 0.35
CA ILE A 48 9.74 28.44 1.45
C ILE A 48 10.36 27.87 2.73
N LEU A 49 10.05 26.62 3.08
CA LEU A 49 10.63 25.95 4.25
C LEU A 49 12.17 25.90 4.20
N ARG A 50 12.75 25.69 3.02
CA ARG A 50 14.22 25.74 2.84
C ARG A 50 14.78 27.14 3.04
N ASN A 51 14.09 28.17 2.55
CA ASN A 51 14.53 29.56 2.68
C ASN A 51 14.59 30.03 4.14
N ILE A 52 13.77 29.45 5.02
CA ILE A 52 13.77 29.74 6.46
C ILE A 52 14.64 28.76 7.28
N GLY A 53 15.45 27.93 6.61
CA GLY A 53 16.48 27.10 7.24
C GLY A 53 16.13 25.63 7.49
N VAL A 54 14.97 25.13 7.04
CA VAL A 54 14.63 23.70 7.18
C VAL A 54 15.55 22.86 6.29
N THR A 55 16.18 21.84 6.88
CA THR A 55 17.15 21.00 6.19
C THR A 55 16.47 19.99 5.25
N LYS A 56 17.18 19.55 4.21
CA LYS A 56 16.71 18.47 3.29
C LYS A 56 16.39 17.17 4.05
N LYS A 57 17.10 16.89 5.14
CA LYS A 57 16.88 15.71 6.00
C LYS A 57 15.54 15.80 6.72
N GLU A 58 15.21 16.95 7.31
CA GLU A 58 13.92 17.18 7.98
C GLU A 58 12.75 17.08 7.00
N ILE A 59 12.90 17.66 5.79
CA ILE A 59 11.93 17.52 4.70
C ILE A 59 11.70 16.05 4.35
N ARG A 60 12.78 15.28 4.17
CA ARG A 60 12.68 13.85 3.84
C ARG A 60 11.96 13.06 4.93
N ILE A 61 12.26 13.33 6.20
CA ILE A 61 11.62 12.66 7.34
C ILE A 61 10.13 13.01 7.38
N SER A 62 9.78 14.29 7.19
CA SER A 62 8.39 14.75 7.16
C SER A 62 7.58 14.04 6.07
N ILE A 63 8.10 14.03 4.83
CA ILE A 63 7.48 13.37 3.67
C ILE A 63 7.31 11.87 3.93
N SER A 64 8.36 11.20 4.42
CA SER A 64 8.31 9.76 4.72
C SER A 64 7.22 9.43 5.73
N LYS A 65 7.09 10.24 6.80
CA LYS A 65 6.03 10.06 7.81
C LYS A 65 4.63 10.28 7.24
N GLN A 66 4.42 11.34 6.47
CA GLN A 66 3.13 11.63 5.83
C GLN A 66 2.70 10.47 4.93
N ILE A 67 3.59 10.03 4.04
CA ILE A 67 3.31 8.94 3.10
C ILE A 67 3.10 7.63 3.86
N PHE A 68 3.88 7.37 4.91
CA PHE A 68 3.73 6.17 5.72
C PHE A 68 2.32 6.08 6.32
N VAL A 69 1.81 7.16 6.92
CA VAL A 69 0.46 7.17 7.49
C VAL A 69 -0.60 6.88 6.43
N VAL A 70 -0.46 7.46 5.23
CA VAL A 70 -1.43 7.26 4.14
C VAL A 70 -1.45 5.82 3.64
N PHE A 71 -0.31 5.13 3.59
CA PHE A 71 -0.25 3.71 3.22
C PHE A 71 -0.57 2.76 4.38
N ALA A 72 -0.24 3.13 5.62
CA ALA A 72 -0.48 2.31 6.81
C ALA A 72 -1.98 2.15 7.12
N LEU A 73 -2.79 3.15 6.80
CA LEU A 73 -4.24 3.11 7.05
C LEU A 73 -4.93 1.97 6.25
N PRO A 74 -4.86 1.91 4.90
CA PRO A 74 -5.42 0.79 4.14
C PRO A 74 -4.80 -0.56 4.52
N LEU A 75 -3.48 -0.60 4.77
CA LEU A 75 -2.78 -1.81 5.17
C LEU A 75 -3.31 -2.38 6.49
N GLY A 76 -3.41 -1.52 7.52
CA GLY A 76 -3.91 -1.90 8.83
C GLY A 76 -5.37 -2.35 8.78
N VAL A 77 -6.23 -1.62 8.07
CA VAL A 77 -7.64 -1.99 7.90
C VAL A 77 -7.76 -3.34 7.18
N GLY A 78 -6.97 -3.57 6.12
CA GLY A 78 -6.95 -4.84 5.40
C GLY A 78 -6.52 -6.03 6.27
N ILE A 79 -5.47 -5.85 7.08
CA ILE A 79 -4.99 -6.88 8.02
C ILE A 79 -6.06 -7.17 9.08
N MET A 80 -6.64 -6.14 9.71
CA MET A 80 -7.68 -6.33 10.72
C MET A 80 -8.91 -7.03 10.14
N HIS A 81 -9.37 -6.59 8.97
CA HIS A 81 -10.49 -7.21 8.27
C HIS A 81 -10.21 -8.69 7.95
N SER A 82 -9.01 -8.98 7.43
CA SER A 82 -8.58 -10.36 7.11
C SER A 82 -8.54 -11.25 8.35
N LEU A 83 -7.99 -10.78 9.47
CA LEU A 83 -7.91 -11.55 10.72
C LEU A 83 -9.31 -11.90 11.27
N VAL A 84 -10.23 -10.93 11.28
CA VAL A 84 -11.61 -11.16 11.74
C VAL A 84 -12.33 -12.14 10.82
N ALA A 85 -12.31 -11.90 9.51
CA ALA A 85 -13.00 -12.76 8.54
C ALA A 85 -12.49 -14.20 8.57
N SER A 86 -11.16 -14.37 8.61
CA SER A 86 -10.53 -15.68 8.60
C SER A 86 -10.71 -16.43 9.92
N THR A 87 -10.72 -15.75 11.07
CA THR A 87 -11.04 -16.39 12.37
C THR A 87 -12.46 -16.92 12.40
N LEU A 88 -13.42 -16.15 11.87
CA LEU A 88 -14.81 -16.59 11.75
C LEU A 88 -14.92 -17.80 10.80
N LEU A 89 -14.27 -17.72 9.64
CA LEU A 89 -14.27 -18.80 8.66
C LEU A 89 -13.65 -20.08 9.22
N SER A 90 -12.48 -19.99 9.87
CA SER A 90 -11.79 -21.11 10.50
C SER A 90 -12.68 -21.83 11.50
N LYS A 91 -13.45 -21.10 12.32
CA LYS A 91 -14.43 -21.69 13.24
C LYS A 91 -15.59 -22.38 12.53
N MET A 92 -16.10 -21.80 11.43
CA MET A 92 -17.21 -22.38 10.67
C MET A 92 -16.82 -23.69 9.97
N ILE A 93 -15.63 -23.74 9.37
CA ILE A 93 -15.17 -24.91 8.60
C ILE A 93 -14.32 -25.90 9.41
N LYS A 94 -13.95 -25.54 10.66
CA LYS A 94 -13.08 -26.32 11.56
C LYS A 94 -11.71 -26.67 10.97
N ILE A 95 -11.14 -25.74 10.21
CA ILE A 95 -9.81 -25.86 9.60
C ILE A 95 -8.94 -24.72 10.10
N ASP A 96 -7.68 -25.00 10.42
CA ASP A 96 -6.70 -23.98 10.76
C ASP A 96 -6.29 -23.19 9.50
N LEU A 97 -6.52 -21.88 9.53
CA LEU A 97 -6.20 -20.95 8.45
C LEU A 97 -4.97 -20.08 8.76
N THR A 98 -4.28 -20.32 9.87
CA THR A 98 -3.16 -19.49 10.34
C THR A 98 -2.06 -19.34 9.29
N LEU A 99 -1.59 -20.44 8.71
CA LEU A 99 -0.56 -20.43 7.65
C LEU A 99 -1.02 -19.64 6.41
N PRO A 100 -2.19 -19.93 5.80
CA PRO A 100 -2.73 -19.14 4.69
C PRO A 100 -2.84 -17.63 4.98
N ILE A 101 -3.25 -17.26 6.20
CA ILE A 101 -3.35 -15.84 6.61
C ILE A 101 -1.96 -15.20 6.64
N ILE A 102 -0.98 -15.84 7.28
CA ILE A 102 0.39 -15.31 7.37
C ILE A 102 0.99 -15.11 5.97
N LEU A 103 0.82 -16.06 5.07
CA LEU A 103 1.29 -15.96 3.68
C LEU A 103 0.61 -14.82 2.93
N THR A 104 -0.71 -14.67 3.09
CA THR A 104 -1.47 -13.62 2.39
C THR A 104 -1.14 -12.23 2.94
N VAL A 105 -1.08 -12.07 4.26
CA VAL A 105 -0.73 -10.80 4.93
C VAL A 105 0.70 -10.38 4.62
N SER A 106 1.65 -11.32 4.61
CA SER A 106 3.04 -11.02 4.27
C SER A 106 3.19 -10.59 2.82
N ALA A 107 2.58 -11.29 1.86
CA ALA A 107 2.58 -10.90 0.46
C ALA A 107 1.94 -9.51 0.24
N TYR A 108 0.78 -9.27 0.86
CA TYR A 108 0.09 -7.98 0.79
C TYR A 108 0.93 -6.84 1.37
N SER A 109 1.56 -7.05 2.53
CA SER A 109 2.43 -6.07 3.19
C SER A 109 3.68 -5.78 2.37
N ALA A 110 4.31 -6.80 1.77
CA ALA A 110 5.48 -6.64 0.91
C ALA A 110 5.18 -5.76 -0.30
N ILE A 111 4.03 -5.97 -0.94
CA ILE A 111 3.62 -5.17 -2.10
C ILE A 111 3.31 -3.71 -1.68
N TYR A 112 2.60 -3.51 -0.57
CA TYR A 112 2.37 -2.17 -0.02
C TYR A 112 3.68 -1.44 0.30
N MET A 113 4.67 -2.16 0.82
CA MET A 113 5.97 -1.60 1.14
C MET A 113 6.74 -1.16 -0.12
N ILE A 114 6.62 -1.90 -1.23
CA ILE A 114 7.16 -1.47 -2.54
C ILE A 114 6.52 -0.15 -2.97
N TYR A 115 5.19 -0.06 -2.95
CA TYR A 115 4.48 1.19 -3.30
C TYR A 115 4.87 2.35 -2.39
N TYR A 116 5.01 2.11 -1.09
CA TYR A 116 5.46 3.13 -0.13
C TYR A 116 6.83 3.70 -0.52
N PHE A 117 7.83 2.85 -0.78
CA PHE A 117 9.17 3.32 -1.14
C PHE A 117 9.20 4.05 -2.49
N LEU A 118 8.47 3.53 -3.49
CA LEU A 118 8.32 4.19 -4.78
C LEU A 118 7.71 5.59 -4.62
N THR A 119 6.63 5.68 -3.83
CA THR A 119 5.93 6.95 -3.59
C THR A 119 6.80 7.94 -2.83
N ALA A 120 7.46 7.52 -1.75
CA ALA A 120 8.32 8.37 -0.94
C ALA A 120 9.52 8.92 -1.72
N SER A 121 10.16 8.08 -2.54
CA SER A 121 11.26 8.49 -3.41
C SER A 121 10.79 9.50 -4.47
N SER A 122 9.69 9.18 -5.17
CA SER A 122 9.13 10.05 -6.21
C SER A 122 8.66 11.39 -5.66
N TYR A 123 7.94 11.40 -4.54
CA TYR A 123 7.50 12.62 -3.86
C TYR A 123 8.71 13.49 -3.50
N TYR A 124 9.73 12.90 -2.83
CA TYR A 124 10.93 13.64 -2.44
C TYR A 124 11.68 14.22 -3.65
N ASN A 125 11.78 13.47 -4.74
CA ASN A 125 12.43 13.94 -5.96
C ASN A 125 11.68 15.12 -6.59
N ILE A 126 10.34 15.08 -6.60
CA ILE A 126 9.50 16.14 -7.17
C ILE A 126 9.67 17.46 -6.40
N VAL A 127 9.62 17.43 -5.07
CA VAL A 127 9.79 18.66 -4.26
C VAL A 127 11.22 19.22 -4.28
N ASN A 128 12.22 18.37 -4.60
CA ASN A 128 13.63 18.75 -4.65
C ASN A 128 14.20 18.97 -6.05
N ALA A 129 13.45 18.70 -7.13
CA ALA A 129 13.93 18.81 -8.51
C ALA A 129 14.51 20.21 -8.84
N ASN A 130 14.01 21.27 -8.18
CA ASN A 130 14.47 22.65 -8.37
C ASN A 130 15.67 23.06 -7.48
N GLY A 131 16.21 22.17 -6.65
CA GLY A 131 17.31 22.45 -5.72
C GLY A 131 18.69 21.97 -6.15
N LYS A 132 18.87 21.61 -7.43
CA LYS A 132 20.13 21.13 -8.00
C LYS A 132 21.05 22.25 -8.55
N TYR A 133 20.60 23.51 -8.52
CA TYR A 133 21.34 24.67 -9.04
C TYR A 133 21.26 25.90 -8.12
N SER A 134 21.32 25.69 -6.80
CA SER A 134 21.52 26.79 -5.85
C SER A 134 22.41 26.34 -4.70
#